data_AF-A0A0N4Z2S2-F1
#
_entry.id   AF-A0A0N4Z2S2-F1
#
_cell.length_a   1.000
_cell.length_b   1.000
_cell.length_c   1.000
_cell.angle_alpha   90.00
_cell.angle_beta   90.00
_cell.angle_gamma   90.00
#
_symmetry.space_group_name_H-M   'P 1'
#
loop_
_entity.id
_entity.type
_entity.pdbx_description
1 polymer ?
#
loop_
_entity_poly.entity_id
_entity_poly.type
_entity_poly.pdbx_seq_one_letter_code
_entity_poly.pdbx_strand_id
1 'polypeptide(L)'
;MKYFHLIFLYKYIESIFLVESKYNEAINWAMASKILNNSIDKNIDPCVDFYQFSCGRWFDYNILYDDEDEVSVESKVEDKIEKELIELLYSNVTFKSRSLNMVKDIFNKCIKDSKNIRIKEDKESYCLQFIQDNMYTAVDALYNTKYFSLEDQRKIKSIVENLKLSFKEILKEKSWISDIEKKNSYEKLDKMKTSIGRNILLTNSFFLEYYYSPLSISSNDTFNIIKQKLSNFNDTINNNFILEEQYYDETKMKINALYIDEINELFVNIPYMKTPFYNRNLPLAMVYGSIGTVIGHEITHAFDDDGIKFDKNSIEKQWWSNETMETFYNKSKCFVEQYDKYRTILTKKFINGTLTLSENIADSGGLETAYRAYILNNEDKLKVPGFEEYTNEQLFFISYAKSYCSLLSYDFELYNLKNDAHPTERYRVIGSISNSNHFSKAFNCKAGSEMNPIKKCTLWN
;
A
#
# COMPACT_ATOMS: atom_id res chain seq x y z
N MET A 1 -29.16 -17.46 9.38
CA MET A 1 -29.83 -17.58 8.06
C MET A 1 -30.14 -16.26 7.34
N LYS A 2 -30.46 -15.14 8.01
CA LYS A 2 -30.71 -13.85 7.31
C LYS A 2 -29.45 -13.13 6.79
N TYR A 3 -28.28 -13.45 7.32
CA TYR A 3 -26.97 -12.89 6.89
C TYR A 3 -26.56 -13.34 5.47
N PHE A 4 -26.78 -14.62 5.15
CA PHE A 4 -26.35 -15.21 3.88
C PHE A 4 -27.14 -14.70 2.66
N HIS A 5 -28.41 -14.33 2.83
CA HIS A 5 -29.23 -13.85 1.71
C HIS A 5 -28.92 -12.42 1.27
N LEU A 6 -28.46 -11.56 2.19
CA LEU A 6 -28.04 -10.19 1.86
C LEU A 6 -26.70 -10.15 1.13
N ILE A 7 -25.79 -11.06 1.47
CA ILE A 7 -24.48 -11.22 0.80
C ILE A 7 -24.67 -11.77 -0.63
N PHE A 8 -25.61 -12.71 -0.84
CA PHE A 8 -25.85 -13.34 -2.14
C PHE A 8 -26.51 -12.41 -3.18
N LEU A 9 -27.46 -11.57 -2.76
CA LEU A 9 -28.10 -10.59 -3.66
C LEU A 9 -27.14 -9.46 -4.06
N TYR A 10 -26.11 -9.18 -3.27
CA TYR A 10 -25.15 -8.10 -3.50
C TYR A 10 -24.04 -8.47 -4.49
N LYS A 11 -23.51 -9.69 -4.45
CA LYS A 11 -22.53 -10.19 -5.45
C LYS A 11 -23.04 -10.10 -6.90
N TYR A 12 -24.36 -10.04 -7.10
CA TYR A 12 -24.99 -9.90 -8.41
C TYR A 12 -25.03 -8.45 -8.93
N ILE A 13 -24.82 -7.44 -8.06
CA ILE A 13 -24.88 -6.01 -8.44
C ILE A 13 -23.49 -5.48 -8.82
N GLU A 14 -22.41 -6.04 -8.27
CA GLU A 14 -21.03 -5.68 -8.64
C GLU A 14 -20.68 -5.97 -10.11
N SER A 15 -21.39 -6.90 -10.76
CA SER A 15 -21.12 -7.31 -12.15
C SER A 15 -21.71 -6.38 -13.23
N ILE A 16 -22.42 -5.30 -12.87
CA ILE A 16 -23.27 -4.56 -13.83
C ILE A 16 -22.72 -3.17 -14.25
N PHE A 17 -21.61 -2.68 -13.72
CA PHE A 17 -21.10 -1.34 -14.12
C PHE A 17 -19.60 -1.32 -14.46
N LEU A 18 -19.28 -1.76 -15.68
CA LEU A 18 -18.06 -1.38 -16.38
C LEU A 18 -18.46 -0.64 -17.67
N VAL A 19 -18.63 0.67 -17.55
CA VAL A 19 -18.61 1.57 -18.70
C VAL A 19 -17.37 2.44 -18.53
N GLU A 20 -16.38 2.23 -19.38
CA GLU A 20 -15.24 3.12 -19.52
C GLU A 20 -15.74 4.49 -19.95
N SER A 21 -15.57 5.49 -19.10
CA SER A 21 -15.68 6.88 -19.50
C SER A 21 -14.27 7.45 -19.68
N LYS A 22 -13.88 7.67 -20.94
CA LYS A 22 -12.73 8.52 -21.30
C LYS A 22 -13.09 9.98 -20.96
N TYR A 23 -12.94 10.37 -19.70
CA TYR A 23 -12.90 11.77 -19.31
C TYR A 23 -11.44 12.21 -19.18
N ASN A 24 -11.03 13.13 -20.06
CA ASN A 24 -9.80 13.91 -19.91
C ASN A 24 -9.99 14.86 -18.71
N GLU A 25 -9.73 14.37 -17.50
CA GLU A 25 -9.60 15.25 -16.34
C GLU A 25 -8.33 16.08 -16.49
N ALA A 26 -8.43 17.38 -16.19
CA ALA A 26 -7.29 18.27 -16.23
C ALA A 26 -6.24 17.85 -15.19
N ILE A 27 -4.98 17.75 -15.63
CA ILE A 27 -3.84 17.48 -14.76
C ILE A 27 -3.63 18.66 -13.80
N ASN A 28 -3.43 18.36 -12.52
CA ASN A 28 -3.04 19.33 -11.51
C ASN A 28 -1.51 19.52 -11.52
N TRP A 29 -1.04 20.36 -12.45
CA TRP A 29 0.37 20.65 -12.61
C TRP A 29 1.03 21.22 -11.35
N ALA A 30 0.33 22.10 -10.63
CA ALA A 30 0.85 22.68 -9.39
C ALA A 30 1.12 21.60 -8.32
N MET A 31 0.25 20.59 -8.22
CA MET A 31 0.45 19.45 -7.33
C MET A 31 1.64 18.60 -7.79
N ALA A 32 1.74 18.28 -9.07
CA ALA A 32 2.85 17.50 -9.63
C ALA A 32 4.20 18.21 -9.38
N SER A 33 4.31 19.49 -9.75
CA SER A 33 5.53 20.29 -9.54
C SER A 33 5.90 20.41 -8.06
N LYS A 34 4.91 20.57 -7.16
CA LYS A 34 5.16 20.62 -5.71
C LYS A 34 5.70 19.30 -5.18
N ILE A 35 5.15 18.17 -5.62
CA ILE A 35 5.60 16.84 -5.21
C ILE A 35 7.06 16.63 -5.59
N LEU A 36 7.46 16.98 -6.82
CA LEU A 36 8.83 16.83 -7.31
C LEU A 36 9.80 17.82 -6.66
N ASN A 37 9.40 19.08 -6.49
CA ASN A 37 10.24 20.10 -5.87
C ASN A 37 10.59 19.80 -4.41
N ASN A 38 9.70 19.11 -3.71
CA ASN A 38 9.91 18.75 -2.31
C ASN A 38 10.70 17.46 -2.12
N SER A 39 11.24 16.84 -3.18
CA SER A 39 11.96 15.57 -3.05
C SER A 39 13.28 15.52 -3.84
N ILE A 40 13.31 15.99 -5.09
CA ILE A 40 14.47 15.81 -5.97
C ILE A 40 15.65 16.70 -5.55
N ASP A 41 16.79 16.09 -5.25
CA ASP A 41 18.09 16.76 -5.12
C ASP A 41 18.89 16.64 -6.43
N LYS A 42 18.89 17.73 -7.20
CA LYS A 42 19.54 17.81 -8.51
C LYS A 42 21.08 17.81 -8.45
N ASN A 43 21.69 17.87 -7.25
CA ASN A 43 23.15 17.82 -7.09
C ASN A 43 23.70 16.40 -7.07
N ILE A 44 22.84 15.40 -7.02
CA ILE A 44 23.20 14.00 -6.94
C ILE A 44 23.06 13.36 -8.31
N ASP A 45 24.07 12.60 -8.73
CA ASP A 45 23.98 11.81 -9.95
C ASP A 45 23.02 10.62 -9.71
N PRO A 46 21.90 10.51 -10.45
CA PRO A 46 20.94 9.42 -10.30
C PRO A 46 21.54 8.04 -10.60
N CYS A 47 22.67 7.95 -11.31
CA CYS A 47 23.38 6.70 -11.57
C CYS A 47 24.35 6.29 -10.44
N VAL A 48 24.59 7.17 -9.47
CA VAL A 48 25.43 6.92 -8.29
C VAL A 48 24.56 6.62 -7.07
N ASP A 49 23.57 7.48 -6.79
CA ASP A 49 22.67 7.31 -5.65
C ASP A 49 21.27 7.82 -5.98
N PHE A 50 20.48 6.94 -6.60
CA PHE A 50 19.14 7.31 -7.05
C PHE A 50 18.18 7.63 -5.90
N TYR A 51 18.36 6.99 -4.74
CA TYR A 51 17.54 7.24 -3.57
C TYR A 51 17.81 8.65 -3.03
N GLN A 52 19.08 9.03 -2.86
CA GLN A 52 19.43 10.39 -2.46
C GLN A 52 19.04 11.43 -3.52
N PHE A 53 19.17 11.12 -4.81
CA PHE A 53 18.67 11.98 -5.89
C PHE A 53 17.15 12.23 -5.78
N SER A 54 16.36 11.19 -5.48
CA SER A 54 14.90 11.29 -5.47
C SER A 54 14.31 11.79 -4.14
N CYS A 55 15.02 11.58 -3.03
CA CYS A 55 14.59 11.89 -1.66
C CYS A 55 15.39 13.01 -0.99
N GLY A 56 16.50 13.47 -1.56
CA GLY A 56 17.46 14.35 -0.87
C GLY A 56 16.82 15.61 -0.30
N ARG A 57 15.94 16.28 -1.07
CA ARG A 57 15.20 17.44 -0.57
C ARG A 57 14.05 17.08 0.35
N TRP A 58 13.55 15.85 0.30
CA TRP A 58 12.54 15.40 1.26
C TRP A 58 13.13 15.36 2.67
N PHE A 59 14.41 15.01 2.82
CA PHE A 59 15.12 15.05 4.11
C PHE A 59 15.32 16.48 4.65
N ASP A 60 15.35 17.51 3.79
CA ASP A 60 15.45 18.91 4.25
C ASP A 60 14.19 19.39 5.00
N TYR A 61 13.04 18.77 4.72
CA TYR A 61 11.74 19.16 5.27
C TYR A 61 11.18 18.17 6.30
N ASN A 62 11.85 17.05 6.53
CA ASN A 62 11.43 16.03 7.46
C ASN A 62 12.56 15.75 8.46
N ILE A 63 12.22 15.84 9.73
CA ILE A 63 13.14 15.64 10.85
C ILE A 63 12.63 14.44 11.62
N LEU A 64 13.54 13.53 11.95
CA LEU A 64 13.29 12.47 12.92
C LEU A 64 13.68 13.00 14.30
N TYR A 65 12.74 13.05 15.23
CA TYR A 65 13.01 13.47 16.61
C TYR A 65 13.50 12.29 17.47
N ASP A 66 14.17 12.58 18.60
CA ASP A 66 14.80 11.57 19.46
C ASP A 66 13.81 10.53 20.04
N ASP A 67 12.52 10.86 20.08
CA ASP A 67 11.44 9.99 20.56
C ASP A 67 10.65 9.30 19.43
N GLU A 68 11.08 9.45 18.18
CA GLU A 68 10.49 8.81 17.00
C GLU A 68 11.39 7.68 16.48
N ASP A 69 10.76 6.55 16.14
CA ASP A 69 11.46 5.41 15.53
C ASP A 69 11.66 5.60 14.03
N GLU A 70 10.68 6.22 13.36
CA GLU A 70 10.69 6.43 11.92
C GLU A 70 9.88 7.67 11.51
N VAL A 71 10.37 8.36 10.48
CA VAL A 71 9.58 9.29 9.67
C VAL A 71 9.68 8.86 8.23
N SER A 72 8.56 8.52 7.59
CA SER A 72 8.50 8.08 6.20
C SER A 72 7.40 8.81 5.43
N VAL A 73 7.39 8.66 4.11
CA VAL A 73 6.28 9.15 3.29
C VAL A 73 4.96 8.50 3.69
N GLU A 74 5.01 7.23 4.09
CA GLU A 74 3.87 6.49 4.61
C GLU A 74 3.38 7.07 5.94
N SER A 75 4.26 7.23 6.93
CA SER A 75 3.86 7.80 8.23
C SER A 75 3.34 9.23 8.10
N LYS A 76 3.87 10.03 7.17
CA LYS A 76 3.31 11.38 6.86
C LYS A 76 1.91 11.34 6.24
N VAL A 77 1.56 10.27 5.52
CA VAL A 77 0.19 10.07 5.05
C VAL A 77 -0.70 9.67 6.22
N GLU A 78 -0.25 8.80 7.11
CA GLU A 78 -0.99 8.43 8.33
C GLU A 78 -1.26 9.64 9.23
N ASP A 79 -0.23 10.45 9.52
CA ASP A 79 -0.36 11.72 10.28
C ASP A 79 -1.45 12.63 9.70
N LYS A 80 -1.54 12.67 8.37
CA LYS A 80 -2.53 13.50 7.66
C LYS A 80 -3.94 12.93 7.83
N ILE A 81 -4.08 11.62 7.76
CA ILE A 81 -5.36 10.93 7.91
C ILE A 81 -5.87 11.06 9.33
N GLU A 82 -4.99 10.91 10.32
CA GLU A 82 -5.28 11.18 11.71
C GLU A 82 -5.81 12.61 11.92
N LYS A 83 -5.14 13.63 11.36
CA LYS A 83 -5.61 15.02 11.43
C LYS A 83 -6.98 15.20 10.77
N GLU A 84 -7.19 14.63 9.59
CA GLU A 84 -8.47 14.66 8.88
C GLU A 84 -9.61 13.99 9.70
N LEU A 85 -9.30 12.88 10.39
CA LEU A 85 -10.21 12.19 11.31
C LEU A 85 -10.54 13.06 12.53
N ILE A 86 -9.54 13.64 13.18
CA ILE A 86 -9.72 14.52 14.35
C ILE A 86 -10.57 15.75 13.97
N GLU A 87 -10.31 16.37 12.82
CA GLU A 87 -11.12 17.48 12.30
C GLU A 87 -12.59 17.05 12.09
N LEU A 88 -12.84 15.85 11.54
CA LEU A 88 -14.18 15.30 11.40
C LEU A 88 -14.87 15.07 12.75
N LEU A 89 -14.14 14.57 13.74
CA LEU A 89 -14.64 14.29 15.09
C LEU A 89 -15.01 15.59 15.83
N TYR A 90 -14.26 16.67 15.64
CA TYR A 90 -14.60 17.99 16.18
C TYR A 90 -15.63 18.78 15.39
N SER A 91 -15.88 18.41 14.13
CA SER A 91 -16.82 19.15 13.28
C SER A 91 -18.25 19.20 13.85
N ASN A 92 -19.03 20.21 13.48
CA ASN A 92 -20.46 20.29 13.82
C ASN A 92 -21.35 19.40 12.93
N VAL A 93 -20.76 18.53 12.11
CA VAL A 93 -21.50 17.63 11.22
C VAL A 93 -22.17 16.53 12.03
N THR A 94 -23.49 16.44 11.94
CA THR A 94 -24.27 15.31 12.45
C THR A 94 -24.46 14.27 11.34
N PHE A 95 -24.10 13.02 11.62
CA PHE A 95 -24.22 11.93 10.67
C PHE A 95 -25.61 11.29 10.74
N LYS A 96 -26.07 10.69 9.65
CA LYS A 96 -27.37 9.98 9.64
C LYS A 96 -27.35 8.72 10.52
N SER A 97 -26.19 8.07 10.63
CA SER A 97 -26.02 6.88 11.47
C SER A 97 -25.78 7.29 12.92
N ARG A 98 -26.50 6.65 13.84
CA ARG A 98 -26.29 6.79 15.28
C ARG A 98 -24.93 6.22 15.67
N SER A 99 -24.50 5.10 15.08
CA SER A 99 -23.17 4.52 15.33
C SER A 99 -22.04 5.49 14.99
N LEU A 100 -22.16 6.26 13.90
CA LEU A 100 -21.17 7.29 13.55
C LEU A 100 -21.16 8.47 14.54
N ASN A 101 -22.33 8.92 14.99
CA ASN A 101 -22.40 9.96 16.04
C ASN A 101 -21.88 9.44 17.39
N MET A 102 -22.08 8.15 17.69
CA MET A 102 -21.56 7.52 18.90
C MET A 102 -20.02 7.58 18.96
N VAL A 103 -19.33 7.38 17.84
CA VAL A 103 -17.86 7.55 17.77
C VAL A 103 -17.45 8.96 18.24
N LYS A 104 -18.13 10.00 17.76
CA LYS A 104 -17.88 11.39 18.18
C LYS A 104 -18.13 11.61 19.67
N ASP A 105 -19.22 11.05 20.18
CA ASP A 105 -19.57 11.18 21.60
C ASP A 105 -18.52 10.52 22.51
N ILE A 106 -18.03 9.34 22.12
CA ILE A 106 -16.97 8.63 22.85
C ILE A 106 -15.67 9.40 22.80
N PHE A 107 -15.27 9.89 21.61
CA PHE A 107 -14.07 10.69 21.44
C PHE A 107 -14.11 11.93 22.35
N ASN A 108 -15.21 12.70 22.32
CA ASN A 108 -15.36 13.88 23.17
C ASN A 108 -15.34 13.56 24.66
N LYS A 109 -15.92 12.42 25.07
CA LYS A 109 -15.84 11.94 26.47
C LYS A 109 -14.43 11.53 26.86
N CYS A 110 -13.69 10.86 25.99
CA CYS A 110 -12.28 10.54 26.17
C CYS A 110 -11.46 11.82 26.38
N ILE A 111 -11.57 12.80 25.46
CA ILE A 111 -10.86 14.08 25.55
C ILE A 111 -11.14 14.78 26.88
N LYS A 112 -12.40 14.76 27.35
CA LYS A 112 -12.79 15.39 28.61
C LYS A 112 -12.19 14.67 29.84
N ASP A 113 -12.13 13.34 29.83
CA ASP A 113 -11.54 12.51 30.89
C ASP A 113 -10.01 12.66 30.95
N SER A 114 -9.37 12.67 29.78
CA SER A 114 -7.92 12.86 29.59
C SER A 114 -7.40 14.24 30.01
N LYS A 115 -8.27 15.19 30.38
CA LYS A 115 -7.85 16.52 30.88
C LYS A 115 -6.98 16.42 32.14
N ASN A 116 -7.20 15.39 32.98
CA ASN A 116 -6.51 15.22 34.26
C ASN A 116 -5.42 14.14 34.25
N ILE A 117 -5.14 13.52 33.10
CA ILE A 117 -4.14 12.46 32.96
C ILE A 117 -2.87 13.05 32.35
N ARG A 118 -1.71 12.73 32.94
CA ARG A 118 -0.40 13.03 32.35
C ARG A 118 -0.09 11.94 31.31
N ILE A 119 -0.66 12.10 30.11
CA ILE A 119 -0.37 11.24 28.95
C ILE A 119 0.92 11.77 28.31
N LYS A 120 1.84 10.87 27.93
CA LYS A 120 3.09 11.22 27.24
C LYS A 120 2.83 11.60 25.77
N GLU A 121 1.85 10.95 25.18
CA GLU A 121 1.31 11.16 23.83
C GLU A 121 0.30 12.33 23.78
N ASP A 122 0.05 12.85 22.57
CA ASP A 122 -1.02 13.81 22.34
C ASP A 122 -2.39 13.22 22.70
N LYS A 123 -3.26 14.04 23.32
CA LYS A 123 -4.55 13.57 23.85
C LYS A 123 -5.53 13.21 22.73
N GLU A 124 -5.46 13.91 21.61
CA GLU A 124 -6.30 13.67 20.45
C GLU A 124 -5.89 12.34 19.80
N SER A 125 -4.59 12.12 19.61
CA SER A 125 -4.02 10.85 19.13
C SER A 125 -4.44 9.68 20.02
N TYR A 126 -4.24 9.78 21.34
CA TYR A 126 -4.65 8.73 22.29
C TYR A 126 -6.15 8.40 22.19
N CYS A 127 -7.00 9.43 22.12
CA CYS A 127 -8.45 9.22 22.06
C CYS A 127 -8.92 8.73 20.70
N LEU A 128 -8.24 9.10 19.61
CA LEU A 128 -8.47 8.56 18.27
C LEU A 128 -8.08 7.09 18.22
N GLN A 129 -6.88 6.74 18.69
CA GLN A 129 -6.41 5.36 18.75
C GLN A 129 -7.38 4.49 19.56
N PHE A 130 -7.86 5.00 20.71
CA PHE A 130 -8.85 4.29 21.52
C PHE A 130 -10.14 3.95 20.74
N ILE A 131 -10.69 4.89 19.96
CA ILE A 131 -11.90 4.61 19.17
C ILE A 131 -11.60 3.76 17.93
N GLN A 132 -10.40 3.86 17.35
CA GLN A 132 -9.97 2.97 16.26
C GLN A 132 -9.88 1.53 16.76
N ASP A 133 -9.29 1.29 17.94
CA ASP A 133 -9.14 -0.06 18.50
C ASP A 133 -10.48 -0.70 18.89
N ASN A 134 -11.47 0.11 19.28
CA ASN A 134 -12.74 -0.39 19.84
C ASN A 134 -13.94 -0.25 18.90
N MET A 135 -13.86 0.61 17.89
CA MET A 135 -14.94 0.91 16.95
C MET A 135 -14.42 1.13 15.51
N TYR A 136 -13.37 0.40 15.10
CA TYR A 136 -12.74 0.52 13.78
C TYR A 136 -13.75 0.61 12.63
N THR A 137 -14.75 -0.28 12.56
CA THR A 137 -15.76 -0.29 11.49
C THR A 137 -16.51 1.04 11.37
N ALA A 138 -16.85 1.67 12.49
CA ALA A 138 -17.50 2.97 12.50
C ALA A 138 -16.52 4.12 12.19
N VAL A 139 -15.27 4.05 12.65
CA VAL A 139 -14.25 5.06 12.33
C VAL A 139 -13.94 5.06 10.82
N ASP A 140 -13.75 3.88 10.24
CA ASP A 140 -13.57 3.68 8.81
C ASP A 140 -14.76 4.24 8.02
N ALA A 141 -15.97 3.86 8.43
CA ALA A 141 -17.17 4.36 7.78
C ALA A 141 -17.30 5.89 7.89
N LEU A 142 -16.93 6.48 9.05
CA LEU A 142 -16.93 7.92 9.28
C LEU A 142 -16.06 8.63 8.24
N TYR A 143 -14.80 8.22 8.13
CA TYR A 143 -13.86 8.82 7.18
C TYR A 143 -14.29 8.60 5.73
N ASN A 144 -14.79 7.39 5.42
CA ASN A 144 -15.26 7.03 4.09
C ASN A 144 -16.45 7.86 3.62
N THR A 145 -17.29 8.35 4.54
CA THR A 145 -18.38 9.25 4.16
C THR A 145 -17.89 10.59 3.60
N LYS A 146 -16.68 11.01 3.94
CA LYS A 146 -16.13 12.32 3.56
C LYS A 146 -15.07 12.24 2.47
N TYR A 147 -14.12 11.31 2.59
CA TYR A 147 -12.88 11.34 1.81
C TYR A 147 -12.81 10.26 0.73
N PHE A 148 -13.72 9.29 0.73
CA PHE A 148 -13.73 8.24 -0.27
C PHE A 148 -14.47 8.66 -1.54
N SER A 149 -13.90 8.35 -2.70
CA SER A 149 -14.51 8.58 -4.01
C SER A 149 -14.67 7.29 -4.79
N LEU A 150 -15.90 7.01 -5.22
CA LEU A 150 -16.20 5.86 -6.09
C LEU A 150 -15.47 5.94 -7.43
N GLU A 151 -15.16 7.14 -7.89
CA GLU A 151 -14.42 7.32 -9.13
C GLU A 151 -12.92 7.01 -8.95
N ASP A 152 -12.33 7.36 -7.80
CA ASP A 152 -10.96 6.93 -7.49
C ASP A 152 -10.87 5.42 -7.35
N GLN A 153 -11.88 4.80 -6.71
CA GLN A 153 -11.98 3.35 -6.63
C GLN A 153 -12.00 2.70 -8.02
N ARG A 154 -12.79 3.23 -8.96
CA ARG A 154 -12.85 2.72 -10.34
C ARG A 154 -11.52 2.90 -11.06
N LYS A 155 -10.86 4.04 -10.91
CA LYS A 155 -9.54 4.31 -11.52
C LYS A 155 -8.47 3.36 -11.00
N ILE A 156 -8.41 3.13 -9.68
CA ILE A 156 -7.47 2.17 -9.10
C ILE A 156 -7.80 0.75 -9.54
N LYS A 157 -9.08 0.34 -9.59
CA LYS A 157 -9.46 -0.96 -10.16
C LYS A 157 -8.99 -1.12 -11.60
N SER A 158 -9.09 -0.07 -12.42
CA SER A 158 -8.54 -0.09 -13.79
C SER A 158 -7.01 -0.22 -13.82
N ILE A 159 -6.29 0.45 -12.91
CA ILE A 159 -4.83 0.28 -12.76
C ILE A 159 -4.49 -1.17 -12.40
N VAL A 160 -5.22 -1.78 -11.47
CA VAL A 160 -5.02 -3.20 -11.08
C VAL A 160 -5.17 -4.12 -12.29
N GLU A 161 -6.22 -3.94 -13.09
CA GLU A 161 -6.43 -4.77 -14.29
C GLU A 161 -5.32 -4.57 -15.34
N ASN A 162 -4.85 -3.33 -15.54
CA ASN A 162 -3.70 -3.05 -16.41
C ASN A 162 -2.42 -3.71 -15.90
N LEU A 163 -2.19 -3.75 -14.59
CA LEU A 163 -1.05 -4.42 -13.97
C LEU A 163 -1.14 -5.94 -14.11
N LYS A 164 -2.32 -6.54 -13.91
CA LYS A 164 -2.54 -7.99 -14.16
C LYS A 164 -2.23 -8.34 -15.62
N LEU A 165 -2.69 -7.52 -16.58
CA LEU A 165 -2.39 -7.71 -18.00
C LEU A 165 -0.88 -7.60 -18.28
N SER A 166 -0.23 -6.60 -17.69
CA SER A 166 1.23 -6.43 -17.78
C SER A 166 2.00 -7.65 -17.24
N PHE A 167 1.59 -8.18 -16.08
CA PHE A 167 2.19 -9.38 -15.50
C PHE A 167 1.97 -10.63 -16.38
N LYS A 168 0.83 -10.75 -17.07
CA LYS A 168 0.61 -11.82 -18.05
C LYS A 168 1.58 -11.73 -19.23
N GLU A 169 1.87 -10.53 -19.74
CA GLU A 169 2.87 -10.36 -20.81
C GLU A 169 4.30 -10.66 -20.30
N ILE A 170 4.61 -10.34 -19.05
CA ILE A 170 5.86 -10.75 -18.40
C ILE A 170 5.97 -12.29 -18.38
N LEU A 171 4.93 -12.99 -17.90
CA LEU A 171 4.88 -14.45 -17.83
C LEU A 171 5.07 -15.09 -19.21
N LYS A 172 4.45 -14.53 -20.25
CA LYS A 172 4.56 -15.01 -21.63
C LYS A 172 6.01 -15.06 -22.13
N GLU A 173 6.81 -14.07 -21.75
CA GLU A 173 8.22 -13.93 -22.13
C GLU A 173 9.17 -14.85 -21.34
N LYS A 174 8.73 -15.42 -20.21
CA LYS A 174 9.57 -16.34 -19.42
C LYS A 174 9.66 -17.69 -20.13
N SER A 175 10.76 -17.91 -20.85
CA SER A 175 11.02 -19.13 -21.61
C SER A 175 11.22 -20.39 -20.74
N TRP A 176 11.50 -20.20 -19.45
CA TRP A 176 11.70 -21.27 -18.48
C TRP A 176 10.40 -21.76 -17.82
N ILE A 177 9.25 -21.22 -18.23
CA ILE A 177 7.92 -21.68 -17.82
C ILE A 177 7.24 -22.29 -19.05
N SER A 178 6.69 -23.49 -18.93
CA SER A 178 5.99 -24.15 -20.04
C SER A 178 4.65 -23.48 -20.36
N ASP A 179 4.12 -23.68 -21.57
CA ASP A 179 2.84 -23.07 -21.98
C ASP A 179 1.66 -23.49 -21.09
N ILE A 180 1.67 -24.71 -20.55
CA ILE A 180 0.64 -25.19 -19.63
C ILE A 180 0.73 -24.50 -18.26
N GLU A 181 1.94 -24.28 -17.75
CA GLU A 181 2.18 -23.58 -16.49
C GLU A 181 1.88 -22.08 -16.61
N LYS A 182 2.19 -21.47 -17.77
CA LYS A 182 1.77 -20.09 -18.10
C LYS A 182 0.26 -19.97 -18.08
N LYS A 183 -0.46 -20.91 -18.71
CA LYS A 183 -1.93 -20.93 -18.70
C LYS A 183 -2.46 -21.03 -17.26
N ASN A 184 -1.91 -21.90 -16.43
CA ASN A 184 -2.31 -22.02 -15.02
C ASN A 184 -2.04 -20.71 -14.24
N SER A 185 -0.92 -20.05 -14.53
CA SER A 185 -0.55 -18.77 -13.92
C SER A 185 -1.51 -17.64 -14.33
N TYR A 186 -1.92 -17.61 -15.60
CA TYR A 186 -2.96 -16.68 -16.06
C TYR A 186 -4.29 -16.91 -15.35
N GLU A 187 -4.69 -18.17 -15.17
CA GLU A 187 -5.92 -18.50 -14.45
C GLU A 187 -5.84 -18.12 -12.95
N LYS A 188 -4.65 -18.16 -12.32
CA LYS A 188 -4.44 -17.64 -10.95
C LYS A 188 -4.65 -16.12 -10.91
N LEU A 189 -4.06 -15.38 -11.86
CA LEU A 189 -4.24 -13.92 -12.00
C LEU A 189 -5.70 -13.53 -12.30
N ASP A 190 -6.38 -14.27 -13.19
CA ASP A 190 -7.78 -14.02 -13.54
C ASP A 190 -8.75 -14.24 -12.37
N LYS A 191 -8.39 -15.16 -11.46
CA LYS A 191 -9.16 -15.43 -10.24
C LYS A 191 -8.77 -14.53 -9.07
N MET A 192 -7.68 -13.77 -9.18
CA MET A 192 -7.23 -12.85 -8.15
C MET A 192 -8.30 -11.77 -7.95
N LYS A 193 -8.91 -11.77 -6.78
CA LYS A 193 -9.89 -10.76 -6.39
C LYS A 193 -9.19 -9.46 -6.02
N THR A 194 -9.92 -8.36 -6.09
CA THR A 194 -9.40 -7.03 -5.82
C THR A 194 -10.37 -6.23 -4.97
N SER A 195 -9.92 -5.86 -3.79
CA SER A 195 -10.67 -5.07 -2.81
C SER A 195 -10.00 -3.72 -2.60
N ILE A 196 -10.64 -2.66 -3.11
CA ILE A 196 -10.08 -1.29 -3.09
C ILE A 196 -10.84 -0.41 -2.11
N GLY A 197 -10.15 -0.05 -1.04
CA GLY A 197 -10.47 0.98 -0.08
C GLY A 197 -11.69 0.72 0.79
N ARG A 198 -12.88 0.70 0.19
CA ARG A 198 -14.15 0.66 0.91
C ARG A 198 -14.86 -0.68 0.71
N ASN A 199 -15.04 -1.42 1.79
CA ASN A 199 -16.09 -2.42 1.86
C ASN A 199 -17.45 -1.69 2.01
N ILE A 200 -18.28 -1.70 0.97
CA ILE A 200 -19.52 -0.92 0.97
C ILE A 200 -20.49 -1.37 2.08
N LEU A 201 -20.42 -2.64 2.48
CA LEU A 201 -21.27 -3.20 3.53
C LEU A 201 -20.97 -2.53 4.87
N LEU A 202 -19.69 -2.37 5.22
CA LEU A 202 -19.23 -1.78 6.48
C LEU A 202 -19.60 -0.31 6.62
N THR A 203 -19.77 0.38 5.49
CA THR A 203 -20.18 1.79 5.44
C THR A 203 -21.70 1.99 5.28
N ASN A 204 -22.47 0.90 5.20
CA ASN A 204 -23.91 0.98 5.09
C ASN A 204 -24.51 1.34 6.44
N SER A 205 -25.34 2.39 6.50
CA SER A 205 -25.94 2.83 7.77
C SER A 205 -26.76 1.73 8.44
N PHE A 206 -27.53 0.94 7.69
CA PHE A 206 -28.29 -0.17 8.27
C PHE A 206 -27.39 -1.24 8.86
N PHE A 207 -26.28 -1.57 8.19
CA PHE A 207 -25.28 -2.50 8.72
C PHE A 207 -24.63 -1.96 9.99
N LEU A 208 -24.21 -0.70 10.01
CA LEU A 208 -23.61 -0.06 11.19
C LEU A 208 -24.57 -0.04 12.38
N GLU A 209 -25.85 0.27 12.16
CA GLU A 209 -26.85 0.25 13.23
C GLU A 209 -27.08 -1.17 13.74
N TYR A 210 -27.10 -2.16 12.86
CA TYR A 210 -27.25 -3.56 13.24
C TYR A 210 -26.02 -4.07 14.01
N TYR A 211 -24.82 -3.83 13.49
CA TYR A 211 -23.54 -4.28 14.04
C TYR A 211 -23.33 -3.73 15.46
N TYR A 212 -23.56 -2.42 15.65
CA TYR A 212 -23.44 -1.77 16.96
C TYR A 212 -24.73 -1.82 17.79
N SER A 213 -25.78 -2.53 17.37
CA SER A 213 -27.04 -2.63 18.13
C SER A 213 -26.89 -3.19 19.56
N PRO A 214 -25.96 -4.11 19.88
CA PRO A 214 -25.73 -4.56 21.26
C PRO A 214 -25.03 -3.50 22.14
N LEU A 215 -24.40 -2.48 21.54
CA LEU A 215 -23.66 -1.44 22.25
C LEU A 215 -24.58 -0.25 22.59
N SER A 216 -24.84 -0.04 23.88
CA SER A 216 -25.67 1.08 24.35
C SER A 216 -24.88 2.03 25.24
N ILE A 217 -24.52 3.19 24.69
CA ILE A 217 -23.86 4.28 25.39
C ILE A 217 -24.87 5.38 25.73
N SER A 218 -24.94 5.73 27.01
CA SER A 218 -25.78 6.79 27.56
C SER A 218 -24.98 8.08 27.75
N SER A 219 -25.66 9.23 27.70
CA SER A 219 -25.05 10.53 28.01
C SER A 219 -24.42 10.56 29.40
N ASN A 220 -25.01 9.86 30.38
CA ASN A 220 -24.54 9.79 31.77
C ASN A 220 -23.36 8.83 32.00
N ASP A 221 -23.01 7.98 31.02
CA ASP A 221 -21.89 7.06 31.18
C ASP A 221 -20.57 7.82 31.29
N THR A 222 -19.76 7.49 32.30
CA THR A 222 -18.38 7.97 32.41
C THR A 222 -17.51 7.27 31.36
N PHE A 223 -16.33 7.82 31.05
CA PHE A 223 -15.41 7.19 30.10
C PHE A 223 -14.98 5.78 30.55
N ASN A 224 -14.82 5.55 31.85
CA ASN A 224 -14.55 4.22 32.40
C ASN A 224 -15.70 3.22 32.17
N ILE A 225 -16.95 3.66 32.29
CA ILE A 225 -18.12 2.82 31.96
C ILE A 225 -18.15 2.51 30.46
N ILE A 226 -17.82 3.49 29.61
CA ILE A 226 -17.75 3.30 28.16
C ILE A 226 -16.69 2.26 27.79
N LYS A 227 -15.49 2.34 28.38
CA LYS A 227 -14.43 1.33 28.19
C LYS A 227 -14.91 -0.09 28.50
N GLN A 228 -15.62 -0.27 29.62
CA GLN A 228 -16.18 -1.58 29.99
C GLN A 228 -17.24 -2.05 28.99
N LYS A 229 -18.13 -1.17 28.53
CA LYS A 229 -19.16 -1.50 27.55
C LYS A 229 -18.57 -1.89 26.19
N LEU A 230 -17.53 -1.18 25.74
CA LEU A 230 -16.80 -1.50 24.51
C LEU A 230 -16.07 -2.84 24.62
N SER A 231 -15.41 -3.12 25.74
CA SER A 231 -14.79 -4.43 26.00
C SER A 231 -15.82 -5.54 25.92
N ASN A 232 -16.95 -5.43 26.64
CA ASN A 232 -18.01 -6.43 26.62
C ASN A 232 -18.62 -6.60 25.21
N PHE A 233 -18.73 -5.50 24.46
CA PHE A 233 -19.19 -5.54 23.07
C PHE A 233 -18.20 -6.32 22.19
N ASN A 234 -16.91 -6.01 22.27
CA ASN A 234 -15.87 -6.71 21.50
C ASN A 234 -15.83 -8.21 21.84
N ASP A 235 -15.93 -8.58 23.12
CA ASP A 235 -16.03 -9.97 23.55
C ASP A 235 -17.29 -10.64 22.97
N THR A 236 -18.41 -9.94 22.94
CA THR A 236 -19.67 -10.46 22.35
C THR A 236 -19.55 -10.64 20.85
N ILE A 237 -18.93 -9.69 20.14
CA ILE A 237 -18.74 -9.77 18.70
C ILE A 237 -17.79 -10.92 18.34
N ASN A 238 -16.63 -11.00 18.99
CA ASN A 238 -15.64 -12.06 18.73
C ASN A 238 -16.21 -13.47 18.96
N ASN A 239 -17.15 -13.62 19.90
CA ASN A 239 -17.79 -14.92 20.19
C ASN A 239 -18.98 -15.26 19.27
N ASN A 240 -19.69 -14.27 18.71
CA ASN A 240 -20.94 -14.49 17.96
C ASN A 240 -20.81 -14.23 16.45
N PHE A 241 -19.88 -13.38 16.05
CA PHE A 241 -19.57 -13.08 14.67
C PHE A 241 -18.18 -13.65 14.41
N ILE A 242 -18.12 -14.74 13.66
CA ILE A 242 -16.92 -15.03 12.87
C ILE A 242 -16.93 -13.98 11.77
N LEU A 243 -16.48 -12.76 12.10
CA LEU A 243 -15.81 -11.97 11.07
C LEU A 243 -14.60 -12.83 10.73
N GLU A 244 -14.54 -13.38 9.51
CA GLU A 244 -13.30 -13.99 9.03
C GLU A 244 -12.18 -12.98 9.37
N GLU A 245 -11.17 -13.40 10.14
CA GLU A 245 -10.03 -12.57 10.57
C GLU A 245 -9.44 -11.78 9.39
N GLN A 246 -9.63 -12.29 8.18
CA GLN A 246 -9.43 -11.65 6.89
C GLN A 246 -9.88 -10.19 6.78
N TYR A 247 -11.07 -9.83 7.26
CA TYR A 247 -11.57 -8.44 7.19
C TYR A 247 -10.96 -7.52 8.26
N TYR A 248 -10.22 -8.06 9.23
CA TYR A 248 -9.74 -7.31 10.39
C TYR A 248 -8.61 -6.33 10.04
N ASP A 249 -7.77 -6.66 9.04
CA ASP A 249 -6.64 -5.79 8.65
C ASP A 249 -6.99 -4.84 7.47
N GLU A 250 -7.96 -5.23 6.64
CA GLU A 250 -8.55 -4.39 5.58
C GLU A 250 -9.29 -3.16 6.13
N THR A 251 -9.63 -3.16 7.42
CA THR A 251 -10.55 -2.20 8.06
C THR A 251 -9.89 -1.37 9.14
N LYS A 252 -8.56 -1.34 9.17
CA LYS A 252 -7.81 -0.32 9.91
C LYS A 252 -7.45 0.77 8.93
N MET A 253 -7.67 2.03 9.32
CA MET A 253 -7.24 3.23 8.56
C MET A 253 -5.71 3.42 8.56
N LYS A 254 -4.95 2.34 8.33
CA LYS A 254 -3.51 2.33 8.20
C LYS A 254 -3.11 2.23 6.75
N ILE A 255 -1.95 2.78 6.42
CA ILE A 255 -1.40 2.64 5.08
C ILE A 255 -0.97 1.19 4.89
N ASN A 256 -1.82 0.43 4.19
CA ASN A 256 -1.53 -0.97 3.92
C ASN A 256 -2.12 -1.42 2.57
N ALA A 257 -1.36 -2.24 1.88
CA ALA A 257 -1.72 -3.00 0.71
C ALA A 257 -1.18 -4.40 0.98
N LEU A 258 -1.98 -5.42 0.66
CA LEU A 258 -1.60 -6.78 0.98
C LEU A 258 -2.19 -7.75 -0.02
N TYR A 259 -1.47 -8.83 -0.28
CA TYR A 259 -1.97 -10.01 -0.94
C TYR A 259 -2.11 -11.16 0.05
N ILE A 260 -3.26 -11.84 0.01
CA ILE A 260 -3.52 -13.01 0.87
C ILE A 260 -3.61 -14.26 -0.02
N ASP A 261 -2.66 -15.17 0.14
CA ASP A 261 -2.54 -16.41 -0.62
C ASP A 261 -3.77 -17.33 -0.47
N GLU A 262 -4.25 -17.49 0.76
CA GLU A 262 -5.32 -18.43 1.14
C GLU A 262 -6.65 -18.11 0.49
N ILE A 263 -6.83 -16.89 -0.02
CA ILE A 263 -8.03 -16.49 -0.76
C ILE A 263 -7.78 -15.87 -2.12
N ASN A 264 -6.50 -15.74 -2.51
CA ASN A 264 -6.04 -15.12 -3.74
C ASN A 264 -6.70 -13.75 -3.94
N GLU A 265 -6.50 -12.85 -2.99
CA GLU A 265 -7.10 -11.52 -2.99
C GLU A 265 -6.08 -10.44 -2.65
N LEU A 266 -6.14 -9.36 -3.42
CA LEU A 266 -5.34 -8.16 -3.27
C LEU A 266 -6.19 -7.05 -2.64
N PHE A 267 -5.65 -6.42 -1.60
CA PHE A 267 -6.26 -5.32 -0.88
C PHE A 267 -5.44 -4.05 -1.07
N VAL A 268 -6.11 -2.92 -1.26
CA VAL A 268 -5.48 -1.60 -1.25
C VAL A 268 -6.32 -0.69 -0.36
N ASN A 269 -5.79 -0.30 0.80
CA ASN A 269 -6.53 0.54 1.73
C ASN A 269 -6.60 1.99 1.25
N ILE A 270 -7.59 2.72 1.77
CA ILE A 270 -7.87 4.13 1.41
C ILE A 270 -6.68 5.08 1.62
N PRO A 271 -5.81 4.90 2.63
CA PRO A 271 -4.64 5.75 2.79
C PRO A 271 -3.73 5.80 1.54
N TYR A 272 -3.57 4.69 0.82
CA TYR A 272 -2.83 4.67 -0.46
C TYR A 272 -3.50 5.48 -1.56
N MET A 273 -4.79 5.81 -1.41
CA MET A 273 -5.55 6.69 -2.32
C MET A 273 -5.27 8.18 -2.06
N LYS A 274 -4.22 8.53 -1.31
CA LYS A 274 -3.80 9.91 -1.01
C LYS A 274 -2.47 10.25 -1.65
N THR A 275 -2.20 11.55 -1.80
CA THR A 275 -0.89 12.01 -2.25
C THR A 275 0.18 11.75 -1.19
N PRO A 276 1.37 11.28 -1.57
CA PRO A 276 1.88 11.24 -2.95
C PRO A 276 1.62 9.94 -3.71
N PHE A 277 1.06 8.91 -3.08
CA PHE A 277 0.83 7.60 -3.71
C PHE A 277 -0.17 7.67 -4.87
N TYR A 278 -1.28 8.37 -4.66
CA TYR A 278 -2.30 8.50 -5.68
C TYR A 278 -3.02 9.85 -5.63
N ASN A 279 -3.24 10.40 -6.82
CA ASN A 279 -4.26 11.38 -7.09
C ASN A 279 -4.57 11.29 -8.59
N ARG A 280 -5.85 11.20 -8.92
CA ARG A 280 -6.32 11.04 -10.31
C ARG A 280 -5.88 12.15 -11.28
N ASN A 281 -5.52 13.33 -10.75
CA ASN A 281 -5.09 14.49 -11.52
C ASN A 281 -3.56 14.62 -11.59
N LEU A 282 -2.80 13.59 -11.17
CA LEU A 282 -1.36 13.54 -11.43
C LEU A 282 -1.07 12.91 -12.81
N PRO A 283 0.08 13.23 -13.42
CA PRO A 283 0.55 12.53 -14.62
C PRO A 283 0.59 11.01 -14.41
N LEU A 284 0.21 10.23 -15.42
CA LEU A 284 0.17 8.76 -15.32
C LEU A 284 1.53 8.15 -14.93
N ALA A 285 2.63 8.71 -15.44
CA ALA A 285 3.97 8.30 -15.02
C ALA A 285 4.15 8.36 -13.49
N MET A 286 3.66 9.42 -12.86
CA MET A 286 3.76 9.58 -11.42
C MET A 286 2.84 8.60 -10.70
N VAL A 287 1.61 8.38 -11.19
CA VAL A 287 0.64 7.46 -10.59
C VAL A 287 1.10 6.00 -10.67
N TYR A 288 1.55 5.55 -11.83
CA TYR A 288 2.08 4.19 -11.99
C TYR A 288 3.42 4.01 -11.27
N GLY A 289 4.24 5.06 -11.21
CA GLY A 289 5.50 5.05 -10.46
C GLY A 289 5.29 4.93 -8.96
N SER A 290 4.18 5.42 -8.41
CA SER A 290 3.89 5.32 -6.98
C SER A 290 2.91 4.19 -6.64
N ILE A 291 1.59 4.41 -6.69
CA ILE A 291 0.63 3.36 -6.32
C ILE A 291 0.67 2.17 -7.29
N GLY A 292 1.07 2.39 -8.55
CA GLY A 292 1.21 1.29 -9.52
C GLY A 292 2.28 0.28 -9.12
N THR A 293 3.42 0.71 -8.56
CA THR A 293 4.47 -0.20 -8.08
C THR A 293 4.05 -0.93 -6.81
N VAL A 294 3.31 -0.26 -5.91
CA VAL A 294 2.73 -0.90 -4.71
C VAL A 294 1.75 -2.02 -5.12
N ILE A 295 0.81 -1.73 -6.03
CA ILE A 295 -0.14 -2.75 -6.50
C ILE A 295 0.58 -3.85 -7.29
N GLY A 296 1.59 -3.50 -8.09
CA GLY A 296 2.42 -4.47 -8.80
C GLY A 296 3.19 -5.40 -7.86
N HIS A 297 3.64 -4.87 -6.73
CA HIS A 297 4.29 -5.62 -5.66
C HIS A 297 3.32 -6.67 -5.09
N GLU A 298 2.11 -6.27 -4.71
CA GLU A 298 1.07 -7.20 -4.24
C GLU A 298 0.68 -8.27 -5.27
N ILE A 299 0.60 -7.91 -6.56
CA ILE A 299 0.36 -8.89 -7.63
C ILE A 299 1.50 -9.91 -7.71
N THR A 300 2.74 -9.46 -7.44
CA THR A 300 3.92 -10.30 -7.52
C THR A 300 4.01 -11.29 -6.38
N HIS A 301 3.47 -10.98 -5.18
CA HIS A 301 3.38 -11.94 -4.07
C HIS A 301 2.66 -13.24 -4.46
N ALA A 302 1.66 -13.18 -5.35
CA ALA A 302 1.03 -14.39 -5.91
C ALA A 302 2.01 -15.34 -6.64
N PHE A 303 3.23 -14.88 -6.93
CA PHE A 303 4.29 -15.56 -7.69
C PHE A 303 5.69 -15.38 -7.07
N ASP A 304 5.80 -15.03 -5.79
CA ASP A 304 7.07 -15.05 -5.05
C ASP A 304 7.37 -16.46 -4.51
N ASP A 305 8.37 -16.63 -3.64
CA ASP A 305 8.76 -17.93 -3.11
C ASP A 305 7.73 -18.57 -2.16
N ASP A 306 6.79 -17.80 -1.63
CA ASP A 306 5.67 -18.30 -0.84
C ASP A 306 4.42 -18.48 -1.70
N GLY A 307 4.04 -17.50 -2.50
CA GLY A 307 2.80 -17.53 -3.25
C GLY A 307 2.77 -18.59 -4.36
N ILE A 308 3.92 -19.00 -4.91
CA ILE A 308 3.96 -20.13 -5.85
C ILE A 308 3.55 -21.46 -5.22
N LYS A 309 3.47 -21.57 -3.89
CA LYS A 309 2.97 -22.77 -3.20
C LYS A 309 1.46 -22.92 -3.34
N PHE A 310 0.73 -21.85 -3.68
CA PHE A 310 -0.73 -21.82 -3.79
C PHE A 310 -1.20 -21.79 -5.25
N ASP A 311 -2.09 -22.72 -5.60
CA ASP A 311 -2.68 -22.77 -6.94
C ASP A 311 -3.77 -21.70 -7.16
N LYS A 312 -4.36 -21.67 -8.35
CA LYS A 312 -5.47 -20.76 -8.72
C LYS A 312 -6.73 -20.86 -7.85
N ASN A 313 -6.85 -21.88 -7.00
CA ASN A 313 -7.96 -22.08 -6.06
C ASN A 313 -7.49 -21.90 -4.60
N SER A 314 -6.31 -21.32 -4.39
CA SER A 314 -5.69 -21.13 -3.08
C SER A 314 -5.44 -22.44 -2.32
N ILE A 315 -5.22 -23.54 -3.06
CA ILE A 315 -4.82 -24.81 -2.46
C ILE A 315 -3.30 -24.87 -2.47
N GLU A 316 -2.71 -25.03 -1.28
CA GLU A 316 -1.28 -25.27 -1.13
C GLU A 316 -0.92 -26.64 -1.75
N LYS A 317 -0.22 -26.60 -2.89
CA LYS A 317 0.27 -27.78 -3.61
C LYS A 317 1.28 -27.37 -4.67
N GLN A 318 2.12 -28.30 -5.09
CA GLN A 318 2.96 -28.08 -6.26
C GLN A 318 2.11 -28.14 -7.55
N TRP A 319 2.06 -27.03 -8.29
CA TRP A 319 1.35 -26.89 -9.57
C TRP A 319 2.24 -26.50 -10.76
N TRP A 320 3.54 -26.33 -10.49
CA TRP A 320 4.63 -26.29 -11.48
C TRP A 320 5.44 -27.59 -11.46
N SER A 321 6.11 -27.88 -12.56
CA SER A 321 7.04 -29.00 -12.69
C SER A 321 8.29 -28.79 -11.82
N ASN A 322 8.99 -29.88 -11.51
CA ASN A 322 10.24 -29.81 -10.76
C ASN A 322 11.30 -28.93 -11.46
N GLU A 323 11.35 -28.97 -12.79
CA GLU A 323 12.29 -28.17 -13.59
C GLU A 323 12.01 -26.66 -13.47
N THR A 324 10.73 -26.27 -13.56
CA THR A 324 10.30 -24.88 -13.38
C THR A 324 10.59 -24.39 -11.96
N MET A 325 10.29 -25.22 -10.94
CA MET A 325 10.58 -24.89 -9.53
C MET A 325 12.09 -24.75 -9.28
N GLU A 326 12.91 -25.67 -9.79
CA GLU A 326 14.37 -25.59 -9.67
C GLU A 326 14.92 -24.32 -10.33
N THR A 327 14.41 -23.97 -11.51
CA THR A 327 14.80 -22.75 -12.22
C THR A 327 14.38 -21.50 -11.45
N PHE A 328 13.17 -21.47 -10.89
CA PHE A 328 12.68 -20.39 -10.04
C PHE A 328 13.63 -20.16 -8.84
N TYR A 329 13.90 -21.21 -8.06
CA TYR A 329 14.77 -21.10 -6.88
C TYR A 329 16.23 -20.75 -7.25
N ASN A 330 16.73 -21.23 -8.39
CA ASN A 330 18.06 -20.86 -8.84
C ASN A 330 18.15 -19.39 -9.27
N LYS A 331 17.09 -18.83 -9.85
CA LYS A 331 16.99 -17.41 -10.16
C LYS A 331 16.82 -16.55 -8.91
N SER A 332 16.00 -16.98 -7.95
CA SER A 332 15.75 -16.24 -6.71
C SER A 332 17.00 -16.08 -5.84
N LYS A 333 17.92 -17.07 -5.84
CA LYS A 333 19.24 -16.98 -5.17
C LYS A 333 20.04 -15.72 -5.54
N CYS A 334 19.86 -15.19 -6.76
CA CYS A 334 20.53 -13.96 -7.15
C CYS A 334 20.14 -12.78 -6.23
N PHE A 335 18.86 -12.68 -5.86
CA PHE A 335 18.37 -11.63 -4.97
C PHE A 335 18.97 -11.79 -3.56
N VAL A 336 19.02 -13.01 -3.03
CA VAL A 336 19.73 -13.28 -1.76
C VAL A 336 21.17 -12.77 -1.82
N GLU A 337 21.93 -13.18 -2.84
CA GLU A 337 23.33 -12.75 -3.02
C GLU A 337 23.50 -11.23 -3.23
N GLN A 338 22.50 -10.58 -3.83
CA GLN A 338 22.50 -9.14 -4.06
C GLN A 338 22.30 -8.40 -2.74
N TYR A 339 21.25 -8.76 -1.99
CA TYR A 339 20.87 -8.05 -0.78
C TYR A 339 21.82 -8.35 0.39
N ASP A 340 22.43 -9.53 0.47
CA ASP A 340 23.49 -9.85 1.45
C ASP A 340 24.73 -8.96 1.32
N LYS A 341 24.94 -8.29 0.18
CA LYS A 341 26.06 -7.36 -0.02
C LYS A 341 25.77 -5.95 0.46
N TYR A 342 24.50 -5.59 0.62
CA TYR A 342 24.13 -4.26 1.07
C TYR A 342 24.42 -4.09 2.55
N ARG A 343 24.99 -2.94 2.88
CA ARG A 343 25.17 -2.49 4.26
C ARG A 343 24.45 -1.18 4.44
N THR A 344 23.65 -1.07 5.49
CA THR A 344 22.91 0.15 5.79
C THR A 344 23.84 1.34 6.03
N ILE A 345 23.35 2.55 5.75
CA ILE A 345 24.17 3.76 5.93
C ILE A 345 24.35 4.06 7.42
N LEU A 346 23.32 3.88 8.24
CA LEU A 346 23.31 4.30 9.63
C LEU A 346 24.06 3.32 10.54
N THR A 347 23.62 2.05 10.60
CA THR A 347 24.23 1.05 11.50
C THR A 347 25.40 0.28 10.90
N LYS A 348 25.63 0.41 9.58
CA LYS A 348 26.67 -0.32 8.81
C LYS A 348 26.50 -1.85 8.86
N LYS A 349 25.33 -2.34 9.25
CA LYS A 349 24.99 -3.76 9.30
C LYS A 349 24.55 -4.25 7.93
N PHE A 350 24.76 -5.54 7.69
CA PHE A 350 24.33 -6.18 6.46
C PHE A 350 22.84 -6.47 6.49
N ILE A 351 22.21 -6.38 5.32
CA ILE A 351 20.84 -6.87 5.11
C ILE A 351 20.90 -8.38 4.97
N ASN A 352 19.90 -9.07 5.52
CA ASN A 352 19.74 -10.51 5.34
C ASN A 352 18.90 -10.77 4.08
N GLY A 353 19.56 -11.13 2.98
CA GLY A 353 18.92 -11.39 1.69
C GLY A 353 18.01 -12.63 1.71
N THR A 354 18.20 -13.56 2.65
CA THR A 354 17.31 -14.71 2.83
C THR A 354 16.02 -14.31 3.54
N LEU A 355 16.14 -13.53 4.63
CA LEU A 355 14.98 -13.00 5.35
C LEU A 355 14.09 -12.13 4.44
N THR A 356 14.73 -11.36 3.55
CA THR A 356 14.04 -10.37 2.71
C THR A 356 13.63 -10.89 1.33
N LEU A 357 13.78 -12.19 1.06
CA LEU A 357 13.70 -12.72 -0.30
C LEU A 357 12.35 -12.48 -1.00
N SER A 358 11.23 -12.81 -0.34
CA SER A 358 9.88 -12.62 -0.88
C SER A 358 9.65 -11.14 -1.25
N GLU A 359 9.93 -10.23 -0.33
CA GLU A 359 9.80 -8.78 -0.55
C GLU A 359 10.71 -8.25 -1.68
N ASN A 360 11.94 -8.75 -1.76
CA ASN A 360 12.88 -8.37 -2.82
C ASN A 360 12.39 -8.81 -4.21
N ILE A 361 11.77 -9.99 -4.30
CA ILE A 361 11.13 -10.50 -5.51
C ILE A 361 9.92 -9.63 -5.86
N ALA A 362 9.07 -9.34 -4.87
CA ALA A 362 7.86 -8.55 -5.02
C ALA A 362 8.17 -7.11 -5.46
N ASP A 363 9.16 -6.44 -4.87
CA ASP A 363 9.58 -5.09 -5.27
C ASP A 363 10.10 -5.05 -6.72
N SER A 364 10.97 -6.01 -7.08
CA SER A 364 11.55 -6.04 -8.43
C SER A 364 10.50 -6.40 -9.49
N GLY A 365 9.62 -7.37 -9.20
CA GLY A 365 8.53 -7.75 -10.10
C GLY A 365 7.45 -6.68 -10.19
N GLY A 366 7.13 -6.01 -9.08
CA GLY A 366 6.17 -4.91 -9.03
C GLY A 366 6.64 -3.69 -9.81
N LEU A 367 7.91 -3.33 -9.69
CA LEU A 367 8.52 -2.24 -10.47
C LEU A 367 8.45 -2.51 -11.99
N GLU A 368 8.83 -3.72 -12.43
CA GLU A 368 8.74 -4.09 -13.85
C GLU A 368 7.29 -4.08 -14.33
N THR A 369 6.40 -4.72 -13.57
CA THR A 369 4.97 -4.82 -13.90
C THR A 369 4.34 -3.44 -14.09
N ALA A 370 4.61 -2.52 -13.16
CA ALA A 370 4.11 -1.16 -13.20
C ALA A 370 4.70 -0.32 -14.34
N TYR A 371 6.01 -0.44 -14.59
CA TYR A 371 6.65 0.28 -15.68
C TYR A 371 6.09 -0.15 -17.04
N ARG A 372 5.96 -1.46 -17.26
CA ARG A 372 5.38 -2.00 -18.50
C ARG A 372 3.91 -1.61 -18.66
N ALA A 373 3.12 -1.67 -17.59
CA ALA A 373 1.73 -1.23 -17.62
C ALA A 373 1.63 0.27 -17.95
N TYR A 374 2.49 1.10 -17.37
CA TYR A 374 2.59 2.52 -17.69
C TYR A 374 2.87 2.75 -19.18
N ILE A 375 3.90 2.11 -19.73
CA ILE A 375 4.28 2.27 -21.15
C ILE A 375 3.15 1.83 -22.09
N LEU A 376 2.41 0.76 -21.76
CA LEU A 376 1.29 0.27 -22.57
C LEU A 376 0.06 1.18 -22.50
N ASN A 377 -0.11 1.96 -21.43
CA ASN A 377 -1.30 2.76 -21.16
C ASN A 377 -1.08 4.28 -21.27
N ASN A 378 0.12 4.73 -21.62
CA ASN A 378 0.44 6.14 -21.76
C ASN A 378 1.04 6.47 -23.13
N GLU A 379 0.29 7.22 -23.93
CA GLU A 379 0.74 7.75 -25.23
C GLU A 379 1.30 9.18 -25.12
N ASP A 380 1.05 9.87 -24.01
CA ASP A 380 1.33 11.30 -23.87
C ASP A 380 2.76 11.60 -23.38
N LYS A 381 3.39 12.57 -24.05
CA LYS A 381 4.67 13.18 -23.65
C LYS A 381 4.44 14.49 -22.90
N LEU A 382 3.87 14.35 -21.72
CA LEU A 382 3.64 15.44 -20.77
C LEU A 382 4.95 16.08 -20.28
N LYS A 383 4.88 17.35 -19.88
CA LYS A 383 5.98 18.09 -19.27
C LYS A 383 5.49 18.75 -18.00
N VAL A 384 6.08 18.39 -16.86
CA VAL A 384 5.72 18.96 -15.57
C VAL A 384 6.42 20.32 -15.42
N PRO A 385 5.68 21.41 -15.13
CA PRO A 385 6.27 22.74 -15.01
C PRO A 385 7.40 22.81 -13.96
N GLY A 386 8.55 23.37 -14.32
CA GLY A 386 9.76 23.45 -13.48
C GLY A 386 10.60 22.16 -13.42
N PHE A 387 10.18 21.13 -14.16
CA PHE A 387 10.80 19.81 -14.25
C PHE A 387 10.78 19.30 -15.72
N GLU A 388 10.76 20.23 -16.68
CA GLU A 388 10.64 19.93 -18.11
C GLU A 388 11.87 19.17 -18.66
N GLU A 389 13.00 19.20 -17.96
CA GLU A 389 14.19 18.42 -18.27
C GLU A 389 13.99 16.92 -18.12
N TYR A 390 13.04 16.48 -17.28
CA TYR A 390 12.77 15.07 -17.08
C TYR A 390 11.80 14.52 -18.13
N THR A 391 12.04 13.28 -18.56
CA THR A 391 11.08 12.53 -19.38
C THR A 391 10.03 11.86 -18.48
N ASN A 392 8.92 11.44 -19.04
CA ASN A 392 7.89 10.75 -18.26
C ASN A 392 8.39 9.41 -17.70
N GLU A 393 9.28 8.71 -18.41
CA GLU A 393 9.96 7.51 -17.90
C GLU A 393 10.85 7.84 -16.69
N GLN A 394 11.57 8.95 -16.71
CA GLN A 394 12.33 9.40 -15.54
C GLN A 394 11.40 9.80 -14.39
N LEU A 395 10.29 10.48 -14.68
CA LEU A 395 9.28 10.84 -13.68
C LEU A 395 8.63 9.60 -13.03
N PHE A 396 8.45 8.51 -13.78
CA PHE A 396 8.00 7.23 -13.22
C PHE A 396 8.95 6.74 -12.13
N PHE A 397 10.26 6.64 -12.43
CA PHE A 397 11.24 6.16 -11.46
C PHE A 397 11.44 7.12 -10.29
N ILE A 398 11.37 8.44 -10.55
CA ILE A 398 11.44 9.45 -9.48
C ILE A 398 10.25 9.29 -8.54
N SER A 399 9.03 9.13 -9.06
CA SER A 399 7.84 8.89 -8.25
C SER A 399 7.91 7.59 -7.46
N TYR A 400 8.48 6.54 -8.05
CA TYR A 400 8.80 5.28 -7.36
C TYR A 400 9.74 5.52 -6.19
N ALA A 401 10.96 5.97 -6.42
CA ALA A 401 11.91 6.16 -5.32
C ALA A 401 11.40 7.14 -4.25
N LYS A 402 10.65 8.17 -4.66
CA LYS A 402 10.04 9.12 -3.75
C LYS A 402 9.01 8.49 -2.81
N SER A 403 8.22 7.50 -3.24
CA SER A 403 7.22 6.90 -2.35
C SER A 403 7.85 6.16 -1.17
N TYR A 404 9.14 5.84 -1.28
CA TYR A 404 9.95 5.12 -0.29
C TYR A 404 10.88 6.05 0.53
N CYS A 405 10.71 7.38 0.50
CA CYS A 405 11.58 8.23 1.32
C CYS A 405 11.28 8.03 2.82
N SER A 406 12.31 7.70 3.61
CA SER A 406 12.21 7.51 5.06
C SER A 406 13.51 7.85 5.80
N LEU A 407 13.36 8.12 7.08
CA LEU A 407 14.40 8.31 8.09
C LEU A 407 14.11 7.36 9.24
N LEU A 408 15.11 6.59 9.67
CA LEU A 408 15.00 5.61 10.74
C LEU A 408 15.92 5.99 11.90
N SER A 409 15.49 5.71 13.13
CA SER A 409 16.35 5.78 14.30
C SER A 409 17.38 4.63 14.26
N TYR A 410 18.51 4.80 14.94
CA TYR A 410 19.56 3.78 14.96
C TYR A 410 19.06 2.45 15.53
N ASP A 411 18.32 2.52 16.64
CA ASP A 411 17.81 1.34 17.32
C ASP A 411 16.68 0.67 16.51
N PHE A 412 15.84 1.46 15.84
CA PHE A 412 14.78 0.94 14.98
C PHE A 412 15.35 0.27 13.72
N GLU A 413 16.39 0.83 13.09
CA GLU A 413 17.07 0.17 11.97
C GLU A 413 17.67 -1.19 12.41
N LEU A 414 18.28 -1.26 13.61
CA LEU A 414 18.80 -2.53 14.15
C LEU A 414 17.70 -3.55 14.45
N TYR A 415 16.52 -3.09 14.86
CA TYR A 415 15.36 -3.94 15.10
C TYR A 415 14.81 -4.48 13.77
N ASN A 416 14.58 -3.62 12.77
CA ASN A 416 14.04 -4.02 11.48
C ASN A 416 14.95 -5.00 10.75
N LEU A 417 16.27 -4.76 10.75
CA LEU A 417 17.25 -5.69 10.13
C LEU A 417 17.23 -7.12 10.69
N LYS A 418 16.62 -7.35 11.86
CA LYS A 418 16.49 -8.67 12.47
C LYS A 418 15.11 -9.29 12.31
N ASN A 419 14.06 -8.47 12.22
CA ASN A 419 12.68 -8.92 12.40
C ASN A 419 11.76 -8.59 11.22
N ASP A 420 12.12 -7.63 10.38
CA ASP A 420 11.31 -7.21 9.24
C ASP A 420 11.68 -8.03 8.00
N ALA A 421 10.66 -8.50 7.27
CA ALA A 421 10.84 -9.16 5.98
C ALA A 421 11.19 -8.15 4.88
N HIS A 422 10.95 -6.86 5.08
CA HIS A 422 11.36 -5.83 4.14
C HIS A 422 12.80 -5.37 4.42
N PRO A 423 13.63 -5.16 3.38
CA PRO A 423 14.82 -4.36 3.57
C PRO A 423 14.39 -2.91 3.82
N THR A 424 15.24 -2.10 4.47
CA THR A 424 14.89 -0.68 4.69
C THR A 424 14.59 0.02 3.36
N GLU A 425 13.69 1.00 3.34
CA GLU A 425 13.17 1.65 2.13
C GLU A 425 14.21 2.04 1.08
N ARG A 426 15.38 2.53 1.53
CA ARG A 426 16.51 2.82 0.65
C ARG A 426 16.93 1.64 -0.23
N TYR A 427 17.03 0.44 0.34
CA TYR A 427 17.49 -0.74 -0.39
C TYR A 427 16.37 -1.45 -1.14
N ARG A 428 15.09 -1.24 -0.79
CA ARG A 428 13.95 -1.56 -1.67
C ARG A 428 14.11 -0.85 -3.01
N VAL A 429 14.36 0.47 -2.96
CA VAL A 429 14.59 1.29 -4.16
C VAL A 429 15.87 0.88 -4.88
N ILE A 430 17.02 0.91 -4.19
CA ILE A 430 18.32 0.65 -4.82
C ILE A 430 18.39 -0.77 -5.40
N GLY A 431 17.91 -1.77 -4.68
CA GLY A 431 17.92 -3.16 -5.12
C GLY A 431 17.11 -3.36 -6.41
N SER A 432 15.90 -2.81 -6.44
CA SER A 432 14.98 -2.96 -7.57
C SER A 432 15.46 -2.21 -8.82
N ILE A 433 15.85 -0.94 -8.70
CA ILE A 433 16.31 -0.16 -9.87
C ILE A 433 17.63 -0.68 -10.44
N SER A 434 18.51 -1.22 -9.58
CA SER A 434 19.79 -1.80 -10.02
C SER A 434 19.56 -3.00 -10.94
N ASN A 435 18.43 -3.69 -10.77
CA ASN A 435 18.00 -4.80 -11.62
C ASN A 435 17.18 -4.36 -12.85
N SER A 436 16.78 -3.10 -12.94
CA SER A 436 15.96 -2.59 -14.06
C SER A 436 16.83 -2.08 -15.22
N ASN A 437 16.65 -2.67 -16.39
CA ASN A 437 17.27 -2.17 -17.63
C ASN A 437 16.58 -0.88 -18.11
N HIS A 438 15.27 -0.76 -17.88
CA HIS A 438 14.50 0.43 -18.23
C HIS A 438 14.99 1.66 -17.47
N PHE A 439 15.26 1.52 -16.17
CA PHE A 439 15.86 2.57 -15.35
C PHE A 439 17.21 3.02 -15.92
N SER A 440 18.13 2.08 -16.12
CA SER A 440 19.47 2.36 -16.63
C SER A 440 19.43 3.08 -17.99
N LYS A 441 18.45 2.73 -18.84
CA LYS A 441 18.21 3.41 -20.12
C LYS A 441 17.62 4.81 -19.94
N ALA A 442 16.63 4.98 -19.06
CA ALA A 442 15.96 6.26 -18.82
C ALA A 442 16.91 7.34 -18.26
N PHE A 443 17.88 6.95 -17.44
CA PHE A 443 18.88 7.87 -16.88
C PHE A 443 20.24 7.81 -17.58
N ASN A 444 20.36 7.00 -18.64
CA ASN A 444 21.60 6.82 -19.40
C ASN A 444 22.80 6.41 -18.52
N CYS A 445 22.56 5.53 -17.56
CA CYS A 445 23.58 5.06 -16.63
C CYS A 445 24.57 4.12 -17.34
N LYS A 446 25.87 4.41 -17.22
CA LYS A 446 26.93 3.58 -17.80
C LYS A 446 26.95 2.20 -17.13
N ALA A 447 27.22 1.16 -17.91
CA ALA A 447 27.41 -0.18 -17.37
C ALA A 447 28.53 -0.21 -16.31
N GLY A 448 28.27 -0.83 -15.16
CA GLY A 448 29.18 -0.86 -14.03
C GLY A 448 29.10 0.35 -13.08
N SER A 449 28.22 1.33 -13.34
CA SER A 449 27.86 2.32 -12.31
C SER A 449 27.06 1.65 -11.19
N GLU A 450 27.00 2.30 -10.02
CA GLU A 450 26.32 1.77 -8.83
C GLU A 450 24.86 1.37 -9.14
N MET A 451 24.11 2.20 -9.87
CA MET A 451 22.72 1.92 -10.25
C MET A 451 22.57 1.17 -11.60
N ASN A 452 23.68 0.75 -12.23
CA ASN A 452 23.66 -0.12 -13.42
C ASN A 452 24.76 -1.20 -13.34
N PRO A 453 24.66 -2.12 -12.37
CA PRO A 453 25.62 -3.22 -12.23
C PRO A 453 25.59 -4.14 -13.46
N ILE A 454 26.75 -4.74 -13.77
CA ILE A 454 26.89 -5.67 -14.90
C ILE A 454 26.03 -6.93 -14.69
N LYS A 455 26.03 -7.49 -13.47
CA LYS A 455 25.19 -8.62 -13.08
C LYS A 455 23.90 -8.07 -12.48
N LYS A 456 22.79 -8.20 -13.21
CA LYS A 456 21.42 -7.90 -12.74
C LYS A 456 20.69 -9.21 -12.41
N CYS A 457 19.93 -9.23 -11.33
CA CYS A 457 19.04 -10.33 -11.02
C CYS A 457 17.79 -10.28 -11.90
N THR A 458 17.34 -11.44 -12.37
CA THR A 458 16.18 -11.55 -13.28
C THR A 458 15.28 -12.71 -12.89
N LEU A 459 14.05 -12.38 -12.51
CA LEU A 459 12.98 -13.35 -12.26
C LEU A 459 11.72 -12.91 -13.00
N TRP A 460 10.99 -11.93 -12.45
CA TRP A 460 9.83 -11.30 -13.08
C TRP A 460 10.22 -10.04 -13.87
N ASN A 461 11.29 -9.35 -13.48
CA ASN A 461 11.90 -8.22 -14.18
C ASN A 461 12.72 -8.60 -15.43
#